data_AF-A0A251X388-F1
#
_entry.id   AF-A0A251X388-F1
#
_cell.length_a   1.000
_cell.length_b   1.000
_cell.length_c   1.000
_cell.angle_alpha   90.00
_cell.angle_beta   90.00
_cell.angle_gamma   90.00
#
_symmetry.space_group_name_H-M   'P 1'
#
loop_
_entity.id
_entity.type
_entity.pdbx_description
1 polymer ?
#
loop_
_entity_poly.entity_id
_entity_poly.type
_entity_poly.pdbx_seq_one_letter_code
_entity_poly.pdbx_strand_id
1 'polypeptide(L)' 'MDDAWLALFFIFLVFVAPIWLILHYRFKSKLLGQGDSKENQRRLQQLQQLAERLENRVENLERILDEKVPDWRRYR' A
#
# COMPACT_ATOMS: atom_id res chain seq x y z
N MET A 1 15.74 -43.94 -30.71
CA MET A 1 14.60 -43.25 -31.36
C MET A 1 13.71 -42.57 -30.31
N ASP A 2 13.85 -42.97 -29.06
CA ASP A 2 13.11 -42.47 -27.89
C ASP A 2 13.63 -41.10 -27.41
N ASP A 3 14.93 -40.85 -27.60
CA ASP A 3 15.62 -39.63 -27.16
C ASP A 3 15.14 -38.37 -27.90
N ALA A 4 14.75 -38.52 -29.17
CA ALA A 4 14.28 -37.43 -30.02
C ALA A 4 12.91 -36.90 -29.56
N TRP A 5 12.03 -37.79 -29.10
CA TRP A 5 10.72 -37.42 -28.57
C TRP A 5 10.83 -36.71 -27.22
N LEU A 6 11.75 -37.16 -26.36
CA LEU A 6 12.04 -36.51 -25.08
C LEU A 6 12.61 -35.10 -25.29
N ALA A 7 13.55 -34.94 -26.24
CA ALA A 7 14.11 -33.62 -26.57
C ALA A 7 13.03 -32.64 -27.06
N LEU A 8 12.10 -33.10 -27.90
CA LEU A 8 11.00 -32.28 -28.40
C LEU A 8 10.05 -31.83 -27.27
N PHE A 9 9.70 -32.75 -26.36
CA PHE A 9 8.86 -32.44 -25.21
C PHE A 9 9.53 -31.46 -24.24
N PHE A 10 10.83 -31.66 -23.98
CA PHE A 10 11.59 -30.81 -23.07
C PHE A 10 11.71 -29.38 -23.59
N ILE A 11 12.00 -29.20 -24.87
CA ILE A 11 12.01 -27.88 -25.52
C ILE A 11 10.65 -27.19 -25.36
N PHE A 12 9.55 -27.90 -25.61
CA PHE A 12 8.20 -27.35 -25.43
C PHE A 12 7.97 -26.91 -23.97
N LEU A 13 8.36 -27.73 -23.00
CA LEU A 13 8.18 -27.46 -21.58
C LEU A 13 9.03 -26.29 -21.10
N VAL A 14 10.26 -26.12 -21.61
CA VAL A 14 11.14 -24.99 -21.32
C VAL A 14 10.54 -23.66 -21.81
N PHE A 15 9.69 -23.64 -22.84
CA PHE A 15 8.96 -22.44 -23.24
C PHE A 15 7.64 -22.23 -22.50
N VAL A 16 6.90 -23.31 -22.24
CA VAL A 16 5.58 -23.23 -21.59
C VAL A 16 5.70 -22.95 -20.08
N ALA A 17 6.64 -23.58 -19.39
CA ALA A 17 6.86 -23.38 -17.96
C ALA A 17 7.15 -21.93 -17.56
N PRO A 18 8.06 -21.17 -18.23
CA PRO A 18 8.29 -19.77 -17.87
C PRO A 18 7.09 -18.89 -18.21
N ILE A 19 6.35 -19.15 -19.30
CA ILE A 19 5.12 -18.43 -19.61
C ILE A 19 4.09 -18.64 -18.49
N TRP A 20 3.93 -19.88 -18.02
CA TRP A 20 3.03 -20.22 -16.92
C TRP A 20 3.46 -19.57 -15.61
N LEU A 21 4.76 -19.59 -15.30
CA LEU A 21 5.33 -18.91 -14.13
C LEU A 21 5.03 -17.41 -14.16
N ILE A 22 5.28 -16.75 -15.30
CA ILE A 22 4.98 -15.32 -15.46
C ILE A 22 3.49 -15.08 -15.26
N LEU A 23 2.60 -15.89 -15.85
CA LEU A 23 1.16 -15.74 -15.71
C LEU A 23 0.70 -15.94 -14.26
N HIS A 24 1.14 -17.01 -13.60
CA HIS A 24 0.79 -17.34 -12.22
C HIS A 24 1.20 -16.22 -11.25
N TYR A 25 2.41 -15.70 -11.41
CA TYR A 25 2.91 -14.62 -10.57
C TYR A 25 2.26 -13.27 -10.91
N ARG A 26 1.99 -12.99 -12.20
CA ARG A 26 1.27 -11.78 -12.63
C ARG A 26 -0.16 -11.74 -12.14
N PHE A 27 -0.87 -12.87 -12.11
CA PHE A 27 -2.22 -12.95 -11.56
C PHE A 27 -2.19 -12.70 -10.05
N LYS A 28 -1.29 -13.38 -9.33
CA LYS A 28 -1.12 -13.19 -7.88
C LYS A 28 -0.71 -11.74 -7.54
N SER A 29 0.20 -11.14 -8.30
CA SER A 29 0.65 -9.76 -8.09
C SER A 29 -0.41 -8.72 -8.45
N LYS A 30 -1.26 -8.97 -9.45
CA LYS A 30 -2.38 -8.06 -9.78
C LYS A 30 -3.51 -8.15 -8.75
N LEU A 31 -3.85 -9.35 -8.27
CA LEU A 31 -4.85 -9.51 -7.20
C LEU A 31 -4.38 -8.83 -5.91
N LEU A 32 -3.11 -8.95 -5.54
CA LEU A 32 -2.55 -8.30 -4.34
C LEU A 32 -2.27 -6.80 -4.56
N GLY A 33 -1.75 -6.39 -5.72
CA GLY A 33 -1.29 -5.01 -5.96
C GLY A 33 -2.35 -4.01 -6.44
N GLN A 34 -3.43 -4.45 -7.09
CA GLN A 34 -4.49 -3.54 -7.56
C GLN A 34 -5.58 -3.28 -6.52
N GLY A 35 -5.82 -4.22 -5.61
CA GLY A 35 -6.68 -4.00 -4.44
C GLY A 35 -6.05 -3.02 -3.44
N ASP A 36 -4.73 -3.12 -3.26
CA ASP A 36 -3.99 -2.37 -2.26
C ASP A 36 -3.79 -0.89 -2.65
N SER A 37 -3.54 -0.56 -3.94
CA SER A 37 -3.25 0.83 -4.32
C SER A 37 -4.41 1.82 -4.08
N LYS A 38 -5.66 1.45 -4.41
CA LYS A 38 -6.81 2.35 -4.19
C LYS A 38 -7.20 2.42 -2.71
N GLU A 39 -7.10 1.31 -1.99
CA GLU A 39 -7.35 1.28 -0.55
C GLU A 39 -6.29 2.09 0.20
N ASN A 40 -5.02 1.96 -0.16
CA ASN A 40 -3.92 2.75 0.41
C ASN A 40 -4.10 4.24 0.13
N GLN A 41 -4.49 4.63 -1.07
CA GLN A 41 -4.84 6.03 -1.37
C GLN A 41 -5.98 6.55 -0.48
N ARG A 42 -7.04 5.74 -0.28
CA ARG A 42 -8.14 6.11 0.63
C ARG A 42 -7.69 6.21 2.09
N ARG A 43 -6.86 5.28 2.58
CA ARG A 43 -6.30 5.32 3.94
C ARG A 43 -5.43 6.56 4.15
N LEU A 44 -4.60 6.92 3.17
CA LEU A 44 -3.81 8.14 3.22
C LEU A 44 -4.69 9.39 3.27
N GLN A 45 -5.75 9.46 2.47
CA GLN A 45 -6.72 10.57 2.53
C GLN A 45 -7.41 10.65 3.90
N GLN A 46 -7.78 9.52 4.51
CA GLN A 46 -8.38 9.49 5.84
C GLN A 46 -7.41 9.99 6.92
N LEU A 47 -6.13 9.62 6.83
CA LEU A 47 -5.10 10.08 7.75
C LEU A 47 -4.86 11.59 7.62
N GLN A 48 -4.85 12.13 6.40
CA GLN A 48 -4.77 13.58 6.16
C GLN A 48 -5.95 14.32 6.79
N GLN A 49 -7.17 13.86 6.56
CA GLN A 49 -8.36 14.45 7.16
C GLN A 49 -8.36 14.38 8.69
N LEU A 50 -7.81 13.30 9.26
CA LEU A 50 -7.67 13.17 10.70
C LEU A 50 -6.64 14.18 11.24
N ALA A 51 -5.51 14.34 10.55
CA ALA A 51 -4.49 15.32 10.92
C ALA A 51 -5.06 16.75 10.93
N GLU A 52 -5.78 17.15 9.88
CA GLU A 52 -6.45 18.46 9.81
C GLU A 52 -7.43 18.67 10.97
N ARG A 53 -8.21 17.65 11.34
CA ARG A 53 -9.13 17.75 12.49
C ARG A 53 -8.40 17.89 13.82
N LEU A 54 -7.29 17.19 13.99
CA LEU A 54 -6.49 17.29 15.21
C LEU A 54 -5.82 18.66 15.33
N GLU A 55 -5.30 19.20 14.22
CA GLU A 55 -4.73 20.55 14.18
C GLU A 55 -5.76 21.61 14.59
N ASN A 56 -6.95 21.60 13.99
CA ASN A 56 -8.04 22.49 14.36
C ASN A 56 -8.44 22.37 15.84
N ARG A 57 -8.39 21.15 16.39
CA ARG A 57 -8.68 20.91 17.81
C ARG A 57 -7.57 21.45 18.71
N VAL A 58 -6.31 21.28 18.33
CA VAL A 58 -5.18 21.84 19.07
C VAL A 58 -5.28 23.36 19.08
N GLU A 59 -5.52 24.01 17.95
CA GLU A 59 -5.70 25.46 17.89
C GLU A 59 -6.84 25.94 18.80
N ASN A 60 -7.98 25.26 18.77
CA ASN A 60 -9.09 25.60 19.65
C ASN A 60 -8.76 25.39 21.14
N LEU A 61 -8.02 24.33 21.48
CA LEU A 61 -7.54 24.09 22.84
C LEU A 61 -6.53 25.15 23.26
N GLU A 62 -5.60 25.55 22.38
CA GLU A 62 -4.64 26.62 22.62
C GLU A 62 -5.37 27.94 22.88
N ARG A 63 -6.42 28.23 22.12
CA ARG A 63 -7.27 29.43 22.33
C ARG A 63 -7.97 29.42 23.69
N ILE A 64 -8.61 28.30 24.05
CA ILE A 64 -9.27 28.16 25.36
C ILE A 64 -8.24 28.25 26.50
N LEU A 65 -7.06 27.68 26.30
CA LEU A 65 -6.00 27.68 27.31
C LEU A 65 -5.36 29.06 27.46
N ASP A 66 -5.19 29.81 26.37
CA ASP A 66 -4.76 31.21 26.38
C ASP A 66 -5.80 32.10 27.12
N GLU A 67 -7.10 31.80 27.01
CA GLU A 67 -8.16 32.51 27.75
C GLU A 67 -8.20 32.16 29.25
N LYS A 68 -7.99 30.89 29.62
CA LYS A 68 -8.15 30.41 31.00
C LYS A 68 -6.88 30.44 31.84
N VAL A 69 -5.72 30.29 31.23
CA VAL A 69 -4.42 30.20 31.90
C VAL A 69 -3.41 31.05 31.12
N PRO A 70 -3.41 32.39 31.32
CA PRO A 70 -2.37 33.22 30.74
C PRO A 70 -0.99 32.70 31.19
N ASP A 71 -0.02 32.66 30.27
CA ASP A 71 1.37 32.20 30.49
C ASP A 71 1.65 30.67 30.53
N TRP A 72 0.70 29.80 30.20
CA TRP A 72 0.93 28.35 30.16
C TRP A 72 2.11 27.92 29.25
N ARG A 73 2.38 28.69 28.19
CA ARG A 73 3.49 28.44 27.25
C ARG A 73 4.88 28.59 27.88
N ARG A 74 5.01 29.20 29.06
CA ARG A 74 6.28 29.31 29.79
C ARG A 74 6.70 27.99 30.46
N TYR A 75 5.81 27.02 30.55
CA TYR A 75 6.06 25.71 31.16
C TYR A 75 6.38 24.61 30.13
N ARG A 76 6.51 24.94 28.84
CA ARG A 76 7.00 24.05 27.78
C ARG A 76 8.53 24.03 27.78
#